data_AF-A0A7X8EPM4-F1
#
_entry.id   AF-A0A7X8EPM4-F1
#
_cell.length_a   1.000
_cell.length_b   1.000
_cell.length_c   1.000
_cell.angle_alpha   90.00
_cell.angle_beta   90.00
_cell.angle_gamma   90.00
#
_symmetry.space_group_name_H-M   'P 1'
#
loop_
_entity.id
_entity.type
_entity.pdbx_description
1 polymer ?
#
loop_
_entity_poly.entity_id
_entity_poly.type
_entity_poly.pdbx_seq_one_letter_code
_entity_poly.pdbx_strand_id
1 'polypeptide(L)'
;MNPKYQPLNIHNHNIYAAFNNHKVYLKNNKVLDELIKNETLICRDIAQTLKNAYSEFMKKELKITTDSMALEILGNVYPNKVSPVIYNILPALSSVPDFSLDKTDIIDIGESGYDSSRLIWDKLEPLYLAITCRLH
;
A
#
# COMPACT_ATOMS: atom_id res chain seq x y z
N MET A 1 -13.32 1.75 19.04
CA MET A 1 -12.06 1.21 19.60
C MET A 1 -10.90 1.77 18.78
N ASN A 2 -9.82 2.21 19.42
CA ASN A 2 -8.61 2.57 18.69
C ASN A 2 -7.96 1.30 18.12
N PRO A 3 -7.49 1.29 16.85
CA PRO A 3 -6.80 0.14 16.29
C PRO A 3 -5.57 -0.19 17.15
N LYS A 4 -5.43 -1.46 17.54
CA LYS A 4 -4.25 -1.92 18.29
C LYS A 4 -3.12 -2.19 17.30
N TYR A 5 -2.18 -1.25 17.21
CA TYR A 5 -1.01 -1.41 16.36
C TYR A 5 -0.02 -2.40 16.99
N GLN A 6 0.56 -3.24 16.15
CA GLN A 6 1.62 -4.17 16.51
C GLN A 6 2.82 -4.02 15.56
N PRO A 7 4.04 -4.23 16.06
CA PRO A 7 5.23 -4.19 15.23
C PRO A 7 5.29 -5.42 14.32
N LEU A 8 5.70 -5.21 13.07
CA LEU A 8 6.07 -6.26 12.13
C LEU A 8 7.51 -5.99 11.68
N ASN A 9 8.35 -7.02 11.75
CA ASN A 9 9.75 -6.90 11.38
C ASN A 9 9.94 -7.13 9.87
N ILE A 10 10.57 -6.18 9.20
CA ILE A 10 10.95 -6.25 7.79
C ILE A 10 12.38 -5.76 7.67
N HIS A 11 13.29 -6.64 7.24
CA HIS A 11 14.71 -6.32 7.06
C HIS A 11 15.32 -5.60 8.27
N ASN A 12 15.07 -6.10 9.49
CA ASN A 12 15.50 -5.52 10.77
C ASN A 12 14.89 -4.16 11.15
N HIS A 13 13.84 -3.71 10.45
CA HIS A 13 13.08 -2.53 10.78
C HIS A 13 11.68 -2.90 11.25
N ASN A 14 11.14 -2.17 12.23
CA ASN A 14 9.79 -2.39 12.71
C ASN A 14 8.84 -1.38 12.06
N ILE A 15 7.95 -1.88 11.20
CA ILE A 15 6.76 -1.13 10.78
C ILE A 15 5.60 -1.46 11.72
N TYR A 16 4.57 -0.60 11.76
CA TYR A 16 3.45 -0.78 12.67
C TYR A 16 2.15 -0.90 11.90
N ALA A 17 1.44 -2.01 12.13
CA ALA A 17 0.17 -2.27 11.49
C ALA A 17 -0.92 -2.63 12.51
N ALA A 18 -2.16 -2.27 12.21
CA ALA A 18 -3.34 -2.78 12.90
C ALA A 18 -4.26 -3.47 11.90
N PHE A 19 -5.01 -4.45 12.39
CA PHE A 19 -5.88 -5.27 11.55
C PHE A 19 -7.31 -5.17 12.04
N ASN A 20 -8.25 -5.10 11.10
CA ASN A 20 -9.66 -5.26 11.38
C ASN A 20 -10.28 -6.19 10.34
N ASN A 21 -11.60 -6.36 10.40
CA ASN A 21 -12.30 -7.11 9.37
C ASN A 21 -12.21 -6.36 8.02
N HIS A 22 -11.56 -6.98 7.03
CA HIS A 22 -11.40 -6.51 5.65
C HIS A 22 -10.36 -5.40 5.42
N LYS A 23 -9.64 -4.93 6.45
CA LYS A 23 -8.64 -3.86 6.28
C LYS A 23 -7.37 -4.06 7.09
N VAL A 24 -6.31 -3.42 6.59
CA VAL A 24 -5.02 -3.22 7.22
C VAL A 24 -4.79 -1.72 7.36
N TYR A 25 -4.40 -1.28 8.56
CA TYR A 25 -3.96 0.08 8.81
C TYR A 25 -2.46 0.09 9.01
N LEU A 26 -1.71 0.69 8.09
CA LEU A 26 -0.26 0.79 8.15
C LEU A 26 0.16 2.21 8.56
N LYS A 27 1.03 2.34 9.56
CA LYS A 27 1.62 3.64 9.93
C LYS A 27 2.56 4.13 8.82
N ASN A 28 2.26 5.29 8.26
CA ASN A 28 3.10 5.99 7.29
C ASN A 28 4.10 6.90 8.02
N ASN A 29 5.10 6.29 8.64
CA ASN A 29 6.09 7.00 9.44
C ASN A 29 7.45 7.06 8.73
N LYS A 30 8.42 7.73 9.38
CA LYS A 30 9.79 7.87 8.88
C LYS A 30 10.48 6.53 8.63
N VAL A 31 10.18 5.49 9.43
CA VAL A 31 10.77 4.15 9.24
C VAL A 31 10.28 3.52 7.94
N LEU A 32 8.97 3.62 7.65
CA LEU A 32 8.41 3.15 6.38
C LEU A 32 8.98 3.93 5.18
N ASP A 33 9.09 5.25 5.31
CA ASP A 33 9.69 6.14 4.29
C ASP A 33 11.14 5.71 4.00
N GLU A 34 11.97 5.56 5.03
CA GLU A 34 13.39 5.15 4.92
C GLU A 34 13.57 3.76 4.29
N LEU A 35 12.71 2.79 4.64
CA LEU A 35 12.71 1.46 4.04
C LEU A 35 12.49 1.53 2.52
N ILE A 36 11.45 2.22 2.09
CA ILE A 36 11.05 2.26 0.67
C ILE A 36 11.96 3.18 -0.13
N LYS A 37 12.56 4.21 0.49
CA LYS A 37 13.45 5.17 -0.18
C LYS A 37 14.61 4.48 -0.88
N ASN A 38 15.16 3.44 -0.26
CA ASN A 38 16.36 2.76 -0.74
C ASN A 38 16.06 1.68 -1.79
N GLU A 39 14.83 1.12 -1.78
CA GLU A 39 14.43 0.04 -2.67
C GLU A 39 12.90 0.01 -2.83
N THR A 40 12.38 0.49 -3.95
CA THR A 40 10.92 0.52 -4.20
C THR A 40 10.28 -0.87 -4.26
N LEU A 41 11.06 -1.89 -4.62
CA LEU A 41 10.60 -3.28 -4.67
C LEU A 41 10.28 -3.86 -3.28
N ILE A 42 10.81 -3.27 -2.20
CA ILE A 42 10.52 -3.69 -0.82
C ILE A 42 9.03 -3.55 -0.47
N CYS A 43 8.27 -2.72 -1.21
CA CYS A 43 6.81 -2.61 -1.04
C CYS A 43 6.10 -3.95 -1.19
N ARG A 44 6.61 -4.85 -2.05
CA ARG A 44 6.05 -6.19 -2.23
C ARG A 44 6.27 -7.08 -1.00
N ASP A 45 7.46 -7.00 -0.39
CA ASP A 45 7.77 -7.72 0.84
C ASP A 45 6.97 -7.19 2.02
N ILE A 46 6.77 -5.86 2.09
CA ILE A 46 5.88 -5.22 3.06
C ILE A 46 4.45 -5.72 2.88
N ALA A 47 3.91 -5.70 1.66
CA ALA A 47 2.57 -6.18 1.36
C ALA A 47 2.38 -7.66 1.74
N GLN A 48 3.36 -8.51 1.39
CA GLN A 48 3.31 -9.93 1.73
C GLN A 48 3.35 -10.15 3.26
N THR A 49 4.20 -9.41 3.97
CA THR A 49 4.29 -9.47 5.43
C THR A 49 2.98 -9.06 6.09
N LEU A 50 2.35 -7.99 5.61
CA LEU A 50 1.06 -7.53 6.13
C LEU A 50 -0.06 -8.54 5.87
N LYS A 51 -0.10 -9.17 4.69
CA LYS A 51 -1.08 -10.21 4.36
C LYS A 51 -0.91 -11.45 5.24
N ASN A 52 0.32 -11.89 5.47
CA ASN A 52 0.61 -13.02 6.35
C ASN A 52 0.16 -12.71 7.79
N ALA A 53 0.57 -11.56 8.33
CA ALA A 53 0.20 -11.13 9.67
C ALA A 53 -1.32 -10.93 9.83
N TYR A 54 -1.99 -10.40 8.80
CA TYR A 54 -3.45 -10.33 8.78
C TYR A 54 -4.08 -11.73 8.84
N SER A 55 -3.59 -12.68 8.04
CA SER A 55 -4.10 -14.05 8.03
C SER A 55 -3.95 -14.74 9.38
N GLU A 56 -2.79 -14.56 10.01
CA GLU A 56 -2.52 -15.09 11.35
C GLU A 56 -3.44 -14.50 12.42
N PHE A 57 -3.67 -13.19 12.38
CA PHE A 57 -4.46 -12.46 13.38
C PHE A 57 -5.96 -12.64 13.17
N MET A 58 -6.44 -12.56 11.93
CA MET A 58 -7.86 -12.60 11.57
C MET A 58 -8.37 -14.00 11.26
N LYS A 59 -7.47 -15.00 11.18
CA LYS A 59 -7.77 -16.39 10.79
C LYS A 59 -8.47 -16.51 9.43
N LYS A 60 -8.17 -15.58 8.53
CA LYS A 60 -8.68 -15.54 7.15
C LYS A 60 -7.73 -14.75 6.26
N GLU A 61 -7.69 -15.08 4.99
CA GLU A 61 -6.89 -14.34 4.01
C GLU A 61 -7.47 -12.93 3.76
N LEU A 62 -6.58 -11.96 3.56
CA LEU A 62 -6.93 -10.65 3.03
C LEU A 62 -7.09 -10.77 1.51
N LYS A 63 -8.29 -10.47 1.00
CA LYS A 63 -8.64 -10.60 -0.42
C LYS A 63 -8.15 -9.41 -1.25
N ILE A 64 -6.85 -9.18 -1.22
CA ILE A 64 -6.12 -8.19 -2.01
C ILE A 64 -4.85 -8.87 -2.52
N THR A 65 -4.50 -8.70 -3.79
CA THR A 65 -3.25 -9.25 -4.32
C THR A 65 -2.04 -8.51 -3.73
N THR A 66 -0.89 -9.18 -3.70
CA THR A 66 0.31 -8.61 -3.06
C THR A 66 0.81 -7.38 -3.82
N ASP A 67 0.79 -7.42 -5.15
CA ASP A 67 1.29 -6.33 -6.00
C ASP A 67 0.35 -5.12 -5.96
N SER A 68 -0.96 -5.35 -5.92
CA SER A 68 -1.96 -4.28 -5.79
C SER A 68 -1.87 -3.56 -4.44
N MET A 69 -1.64 -4.30 -3.36
CA MET A 69 -1.36 -3.74 -2.03
C MET A 69 -0.01 -3.00 -2.00
N ALA A 70 1.02 -3.51 -2.67
CA ALA A 70 2.34 -2.87 -2.76
C ALA A 70 2.27 -1.52 -3.49
N LEU A 71 1.48 -1.42 -4.57
CA LEU A 71 1.25 -0.16 -5.28
C LEU A 71 0.59 0.89 -4.42
N GLU A 72 -0.42 0.50 -3.65
CA GLU A 72 -1.13 1.39 -2.75
C GLU A 72 -0.22 1.93 -1.65
N ILE A 73 0.61 1.06 -1.04
CA ILE A 73 1.63 1.49 -0.07
C ILE A 73 2.58 2.49 -0.72
N LEU A 74 3.11 2.17 -1.90
CA LEU A 74 4.06 3.03 -2.61
C LEU A 74 3.45 4.40 -2.95
N GLY A 75 2.21 4.41 -3.45
CA GLY A 75 1.48 5.62 -3.83
C GLY A 75 1.15 6.52 -2.64
N ASN A 76 0.86 5.96 -1.47
CA ASN A 76 0.59 6.73 -0.25
C ASN A 76 1.87 7.24 0.44
N VAL A 77 3.00 6.51 0.31
CA VAL A 77 4.29 6.95 0.86
C VAL A 77 4.92 8.04 0.00
N TYR A 78 4.87 7.91 -1.33
CA TYR A 78 5.47 8.82 -2.30
C TYR A 78 4.48 9.36 -3.33
N PRO A 79 3.39 10.03 -2.91
CA PRO A 79 2.35 10.51 -3.82
C PRO A 79 2.90 11.37 -4.96
N ASN A 80 3.79 12.32 -4.64
CA ASN A 80 4.38 13.25 -5.61
C ASN A 80 5.30 12.58 -6.64
N LYS A 81 5.84 11.38 -6.34
CA LYS A 81 6.68 10.64 -7.28
C LYS A 81 5.87 9.66 -8.11
N VAL A 82 4.86 9.04 -7.49
CA VAL A 82 4.08 7.96 -8.09
C VAL A 82 2.95 8.51 -8.96
N SER A 83 2.28 9.59 -8.53
CA SER A 83 1.16 10.17 -9.27
C SER A 83 1.52 10.57 -10.70
N PRO A 84 2.66 11.23 -11.01
CA PRO A 84 3.00 11.58 -12.38
C PRO A 84 3.27 10.35 -13.25
N VAL A 85 3.88 9.30 -12.69
CA VAL A 85 4.13 8.03 -13.40
C VAL A 85 2.81 7.35 -13.74
N ILE A 86 1.90 7.24 -12.77
CA ILE A 86 0.57 6.65 -12.98
C ILE A 86 -0.22 7.45 -14.02
N TYR A 87 -0.25 8.79 -13.92
CA TYR A 87 -0.97 9.63 -14.86
C TYR A 87 -0.34 9.64 -16.25
N ASN A 88 0.97 9.38 -16.38
CA ASN A 88 1.58 9.21 -17.69
C ASN A 88 1.13 7.90 -18.36
N ILE A 89 1.02 6.81 -17.59
CA ILE A 89 0.60 5.49 -18.11
C ILE A 89 -0.92 5.44 -18.33
N LEU A 90 -1.69 6.02 -17.42
CA LEU A 90 -3.16 6.08 -17.47
C LEU A 90 -3.65 7.51 -17.17
N PRO A 91 -3.62 8.42 -18.17
CA PRO A 91 -4.02 9.82 -18.01
C PRO A 91 -5.44 10.02 -17.47
N ALA A 92 -6.36 9.11 -17.77
CA ALA A 92 -7.74 9.15 -17.30
C ALA A 92 -7.87 9.13 -15.76
N LEU A 93 -6.86 8.62 -15.04
CA LEU A 93 -6.86 8.59 -13.58
C LEU A 93 -6.65 9.98 -12.94
N SER A 94 -6.09 10.94 -13.67
CA SER A 94 -5.88 12.32 -13.16
C SER A 94 -7.17 13.08 -12.88
N SER A 95 -8.28 12.65 -13.49
CA SER A 95 -9.61 13.24 -13.34
C SER A 95 -10.56 12.41 -12.46
N VAL A 96 -10.08 11.33 -11.83
CA VAL A 96 -10.91 10.48 -10.97
C VAL A 96 -10.99 11.11 -9.57
N PRO A 97 -12.16 11.58 -9.10
CA PRO A 97 -12.28 12.31 -7.84
C PRO A 97 -11.82 11.52 -6.62
N ASP A 98 -12.03 10.20 -6.63
CA ASP A 98 -11.71 9.30 -5.52
C ASP A 98 -10.26 8.79 -5.56
N PHE A 99 -9.47 9.21 -6.56
CA PHE A 99 -8.07 8.85 -6.71
C PHE A 99 -7.17 10.05 -6.41
N SER A 100 -7.19 10.51 -5.17
CA SER A 100 -6.20 11.44 -4.66
C SER A 100 -5.06 10.67 -3.99
N LEU A 101 -3.84 10.96 -4.41
CA LEU A 101 -2.64 10.49 -3.71
C LEU A 101 -2.16 11.64 -2.83
N ASP A 102 -2.61 11.63 -1.58
CA ASP A 102 -2.18 12.56 -0.55
C ASP A 102 -1.38 11.81 0.52
N LYS A 103 -0.35 12.44 1.07
CA LYS A 103 0.43 11.84 2.16
C LYS A 103 -0.42 11.83 3.42
N THR A 104 -0.76 10.64 3.89
CA THR A 104 -1.54 10.40 5.11
C THR A 104 -0.65 9.81 6.20
N ASP A 105 -0.96 10.02 7.48
CA ASP A 105 -0.23 9.38 8.61
C ASP A 105 -0.50 7.87 8.71
N ILE A 106 -1.61 7.42 8.13
CA ILE A 106 -2.09 6.04 8.16
C ILE A 106 -2.57 5.69 6.75
N ILE A 107 -2.02 4.61 6.20
CA ILE A 107 -2.48 4.00 4.96
C ILE A 107 -3.58 3.01 5.32
N ASP A 108 -4.83 3.28 4.91
CA ASP A 108 -6.00 2.42 5.13
C ASP A 108 -6.22 1.55 3.89
N ILE A 109 -5.75 0.30 3.98
CA ILE A 109 -5.74 -0.66 2.88
C ILE A 109 -6.91 -1.62 3.08
N GLY A 110 -7.93 -1.56 2.23
CA GLY A 110 -9.14 -2.34 2.35
C GLY A 110 -9.44 -3.25 1.18
N GLU A 111 -10.18 -4.34 1.42
CA GLU A 111 -10.73 -5.20 0.37
C GLU A 111 -11.78 -4.45 -0.49
N SER A 112 -12.11 -5.01 -1.65
CA SER A 112 -13.16 -4.45 -2.51
C SER A 112 -14.50 -4.34 -1.76
N GLY A 113 -15.14 -3.18 -1.87
CA GLY A 113 -16.33 -2.83 -1.09
C GLY A 113 -16.06 -2.24 0.30
N TYR A 114 -14.80 -2.23 0.75
CA TYR A 114 -14.37 -1.66 2.04
C TYR A 114 -13.31 -0.55 1.89
N ASP A 115 -12.76 -0.38 0.69
CA ASP A 115 -11.89 0.73 0.27
C ASP A 115 -12.35 1.24 -1.11
N SER A 116 -12.61 2.55 -1.20
CA SER A 116 -13.10 3.20 -2.41
C SER A 116 -12.06 3.24 -3.53
N SER A 117 -10.78 3.19 -3.19
CA SER A 117 -9.66 3.25 -4.13
C SER A 117 -9.19 1.86 -4.59
N ARG A 118 -9.61 0.77 -3.93
CA ARG A 118 -9.20 -0.63 -4.23
C ARG A 118 -9.32 -0.99 -5.70
N LEU A 119 -10.44 -0.64 -6.34
CA LEU A 119 -10.65 -0.95 -7.77
C LEU A 119 -9.62 -0.30 -8.68
N ILE A 120 -9.06 0.85 -8.29
CA ILE A 120 -8.04 1.56 -9.05
C ILE A 120 -6.70 0.87 -8.88
N TRP A 121 -6.33 0.55 -7.64
CA TRP A 121 -5.10 -0.19 -7.35
C TRP A 121 -5.09 -1.58 -8.02
N ASP A 122 -6.21 -2.31 -8.00
CA ASP A 122 -6.32 -3.62 -8.67
C ASP A 122 -6.17 -3.51 -10.19
N LYS A 123 -6.66 -2.43 -10.79
CA LYS A 123 -6.46 -2.17 -12.22
C LYS A 123 -5.00 -1.80 -12.55
N LEU A 124 -4.28 -1.23 -11.60
CA LEU A 124 -2.86 -0.87 -11.75
C LEU A 124 -1.93 -2.05 -11.50
N GLU A 125 -2.38 -3.11 -10.81
CA GLU A 125 -1.57 -4.28 -10.47
C GLU A 125 -0.75 -4.84 -11.65
N PRO A 126 -1.31 -5.07 -12.84
CA PRO A 126 -0.53 -5.63 -13.97
C PRO A 126 0.61 -4.73 -14.43
N LEU A 127 0.60 -3.45 -14.01
CA LEU A 127 1.61 -2.43 -14.32
C LEU A 127 2.64 -2.25 -13.20
N TYR A 128 2.61 -3.07 -12.14
CA TYR A 128 3.50 -2.92 -10.97
C TYR A 128 4.97 -2.72 -11.35
N LEU A 129 5.53 -3.62 -12.16
CA LEU A 129 6.91 -3.53 -12.62
C LEU A 129 7.14 -2.30 -13.52
N ALA A 130 6.18 -1.98 -14.38
CA ALA A 130 6.29 -0.81 -15.25
C ALA A 130 6.31 0.51 -14.46
N ILE A 131 5.55 0.60 -13.37
CA ILE A 131 5.50 1.76 -12.47
C ILE A 131 6.79 1.83 -11.65
N THR A 132 7.17 0.75 -10.97
CA THR A 132 8.34 0.73 -10.09
C THR A 132 9.66 0.98 -10.82
N CYS A 133 9.84 0.43 -12.03
CA CYS A 133 11.03 0.68 -12.85
C CYS A 133 11.18 2.15 -13.29
N ARG A 134 10.09 2.95 -13.33
CA ARG A 134 10.11 4.37 -13.71
C ARG A 134 10.33 5.31 -12.53
N LEU A 135 10.51 4.78 -11.32
CA LEU A 135 10.77 5.56 -10.09
C LEU A 135 12.27 5.63 -9.73
N HIS A 136 13.12 5.02 -10.54
CA HIS A 136 14.59 5.11 -10.50
C HIS A 136 15.09 6.19 -11.46
#